data_AF-A0A1W9WES8-F1
#
_entry.id   AF-A0A1W9WES8-F1
#
_cell.length_a   1.000
_cell.length_b   1.000
_cell.length_c   1.000
_cell.angle_alpha   90.00
_cell.angle_beta   90.00
_cell.angle_gamma   90.00
#
_symmetry.space_group_name_H-M   'P 1'
#
loop_
_entity.id
_entity.type
_entity.pdbx_description
1 polymer ?
#
loop_
_entity_poly.entity_id
_entity_poly.type
_entity_poly.pdbx_seq_one_letter_code
_entity_poly.pdbx_strand_id
1 'polypeptide(L)'
;MSKQIRNALLILFLLIFIAPSQLGNTSQNEEQETYIHKLSQSTTDYQFWTTPPSERVFKDDDVPEDMGTDVKVYAAQNEFEPFQIVIKPTNSGDVTVSMGDFGSSIITEIYQVKYVNITQATDNLGQTGDYPDPLWPIENGDSVSLVAGENTAFWFSVFVPKSTTSGDYTMNVQIGGVDIPVKLHVFNFAIPDELHVMSQMNFSHQTIISKYSVEGTGDDYWMYVNAIKQYFIDHRLTPKGPLWSGGLTSGGGAPYIDYNCNTKTFTDNYGIWGFEDPADKYL
;
A
#
# COMPACT_ATOMS: atom_id res chain seq x y z
N MET A 1 14.08 73.66 51.05
CA MET A 1 13.58 72.27 51.17
C MET A 1 14.12 71.47 49.98
N SER A 2 15.12 70.62 50.25
CA SER A 2 15.49 69.36 49.54
C SER A 2 15.69 69.28 48.00
N LYS A 3 16.96 68.99 47.63
CA LYS A 3 17.47 68.00 46.62
C LYS A 3 17.15 68.23 45.12
N GLN A 4 17.96 67.86 44.13
CA GLN A 4 19.18 67.05 44.05
C GLN A 4 19.89 67.31 42.69
N ILE A 5 21.23 67.26 42.72
CA ILE A 5 22.13 67.12 41.55
C ILE A 5 22.17 65.63 41.14
N ARG A 6 22.38 65.34 39.84
CA ARG A 6 23.25 64.27 39.24
C ARG A 6 22.65 63.76 37.91
N ASN A 7 23.33 63.97 36.78
CA ASN A 7 24.40 63.16 36.15
C ASN A 7 23.86 62.45 34.91
N ALA A 8 24.18 62.98 33.72
CA ALA A 8 24.07 62.26 32.47
C ALA A 8 25.21 61.24 32.38
N LEU A 9 24.89 59.94 32.42
CA LEU A 9 25.85 58.87 32.19
C LEU A 9 25.68 58.37 30.76
N LEU A 10 26.70 58.62 29.94
CA LEU A 10 26.86 58.12 28.58
C LEU A 10 27.27 56.63 28.67
N ILE A 11 26.42 55.70 28.22
CA ILE A 11 26.78 54.29 28.10
C ILE A 11 27.09 54.00 26.63
N LEU A 12 28.39 53.81 26.35
CA LEU A 12 28.93 53.38 25.07
C LEU A 12 28.79 51.84 25.01
N PHE A 13 27.87 51.32 24.20
CA PHE A 13 27.79 49.88 23.93
C PHE A 13 28.90 49.49 22.94
N LEU A 14 29.90 48.76 23.42
CA LEU A 14 30.93 48.12 22.61
C LEU A 14 30.32 46.89 21.93
N LEU A 15 29.99 46.99 20.63
CA LEU A 15 29.60 45.85 19.80
C LEU A 15 30.85 45.00 19.49
N ILE A 16 30.97 43.87 20.18
CA ILE A 16 31.96 42.84 19.84
C ILE A 16 31.46 42.13 18.58
N PHE A 17 32.11 42.38 17.45
CA PHE A 17 31.94 41.57 16.24
C PHE A 17 32.58 40.20 16.47
N ILE A 18 31.76 39.21 16.85
CA ILE A 18 32.14 37.80 16.77
C ILE A 18 32.09 37.44 15.29
N ALA A 19 33.26 37.18 14.69
CA ALA A 19 33.33 36.61 13.35
C ALA A 19 32.51 35.31 13.33
N PRO A 20 31.65 35.07 12.33
CA PRO A 20 30.92 33.81 12.24
C PRO A 20 31.96 32.68 12.17
N SER A 21 31.97 31.84 13.20
CA SER A 21 32.65 30.56 13.15
C SER A 21 32.18 29.85 11.90
N GLN A 22 33.11 29.52 11.00
CA GLN A 22 32.80 28.66 9.87
C GLN A 22 32.27 27.36 10.45
N LEU A 23 30.95 27.16 10.34
CA LEU A 23 30.34 25.84 10.40
C LEU A 23 31.15 25.00 9.43
N GLY A 24 31.89 24.03 9.97
CA GLY A 24 32.58 23.06 9.14
C GLY A 24 31.57 22.51 8.15
N ASN A 25 31.96 22.44 6.89
CA ASN A 25 31.26 21.63 5.89
C ASN A 25 31.31 20.18 6.38
N THR A 26 30.38 19.79 7.26
CA THR A 26 29.92 18.42 7.32
C THR A 26 29.40 18.12 5.92
N SER A 27 30.13 17.25 5.22
CA SER A 27 29.69 16.65 3.98
C SER A 27 28.19 16.37 4.06
N GLN A 28 27.41 17.05 3.23
CA GLN A 28 26.04 16.67 2.92
C GLN A 28 26.05 15.38 2.10
N ASN A 29 26.55 14.30 2.71
CA ASN A 29 26.06 12.96 2.44
C ASN A 29 25.01 12.72 3.51
N GLU A 30 23.83 13.31 3.34
CA GLU A 30 22.65 12.64 3.85
C GLU A 30 22.65 11.29 3.14
N GLU A 31 22.93 10.20 3.87
CA GLU A 31 22.83 8.84 3.36
C GLU A 31 21.38 8.63 2.91
N GLN A 32 21.09 8.93 1.65
CA GLN A 32 19.84 8.47 1.04
C GLN A 32 19.88 6.96 1.08
N GLU A 33 18.92 6.35 1.77
CA GLU A 33 18.83 4.90 1.79
C GLU A 33 18.59 4.37 0.38
N THR A 34 19.38 3.38 -0.03
CA THR A 34 19.21 2.68 -1.29
C THR A 34 18.08 1.67 -1.15
N TYR A 35 17.09 1.78 -2.02
CA TYR A 35 15.99 0.81 -2.18
C TYR A 35 16.10 -0.02 -3.46
N ILE A 36 16.95 0.40 -4.40
CA ILE A 36 17.19 -0.28 -5.67
C ILE A 36 18.57 -0.93 -5.60
N HIS A 37 18.61 -2.22 -5.31
CA HIS A 37 19.87 -2.96 -5.23
C HIS A 37 19.65 -4.45 -5.46
N LYS A 38 20.72 -5.10 -5.93
CA LYS A 38 20.85 -6.55 -5.94
C LYS A 38 21.07 -7.06 -4.52
N LEU A 39 20.27 -8.05 -4.16
CA LEU A 39 20.34 -8.68 -2.85
C LEU A 39 21.52 -9.66 -2.80
N SER A 40 22.31 -9.57 -1.73
CA SER A 40 23.48 -10.42 -1.46
C SER A 40 23.16 -11.91 -1.38
N GLN A 41 21.88 -12.25 -1.21
CA GLN A 41 21.31 -13.59 -1.23
C GLN A 41 21.25 -14.20 -2.64
N SER A 42 21.56 -13.43 -3.68
CA SER A 42 21.70 -13.92 -5.06
C SER A 42 22.70 -15.09 -5.14
N THR A 43 22.34 -16.11 -5.89
CA THR A 43 23.16 -17.30 -6.14
C THR A 43 23.55 -17.39 -7.62
N THR A 44 24.16 -18.50 -8.05
CA THR A 44 24.38 -18.80 -9.46
C THR A 44 23.08 -19.08 -10.22
N ASP A 45 22.04 -19.54 -9.51
CA ASP A 45 20.78 -19.97 -10.10
C ASP A 45 19.72 -18.87 -10.06
N TYR A 46 19.75 -18.00 -9.05
CA TYR A 46 18.78 -16.94 -8.85
C TYR A 46 19.46 -15.61 -8.56
N GLN A 47 19.15 -14.59 -9.35
CA GLN A 47 19.47 -13.21 -9.00
C GLN A 47 18.26 -12.58 -8.32
N PHE A 48 18.46 -12.06 -7.12
CA PHE A 48 17.42 -11.35 -6.38
C PHE A 48 17.76 -9.87 -6.31
N TRP A 49 16.75 -9.02 -6.46
CA TRP A 49 16.90 -7.58 -6.29
C TRP A 49 15.59 -6.98 -5.80
N THR A 50 15.67 -5.76 -5.31
CA THR A 50 14.52 -5.01 -4.80
C THR A 50 14.51 -3.61 -5.40
N THR A 51 13.35 -2.99 -5.37
CA THR A 51 13.08 -1.64 -5.87
C THR A 51 11.84 -1.10 -5.15
N PRO A 52 11.65 0.22 -5.03
CA PRO A 52 10.45 0.79 -4.43
C PRO A 52 9.16 0.27 -5.08
N PRO A 53 8.05 0.15 -4.33
CA PRO A 53 6.74 -0.24 -4.86
C PRO A 53 6.20 0.71 -5.95
N SER A 54 6.77 1.92 -6.10
CA SER A 54 6.42 2.84 -7.19
C SER A 54 6.96 2.45 -8.55
N GLU A 55 7.95 1.55 -8.61
CA GLU A 55 8.60 1.12 -9.84
C GLU A 55 7.90 -0.10 -10.44
N ARG A 56 7.71 -0.06 -11.76
CA ARG A 56 7.23 -1.20 -12.53
C ARG A 56 8.41 -2.03 -12.98
N VAL A 57 8.39 -3.32 -12.66
CA VAL A 57 9.43 -4.26 -13.06
C VAL A 57 8.98 -5.00 -14.32
N PHE A 58 9.68 -4.76 -15.43
CA PHE A 58 9.50 -5.49 -16.68
C PHE A 58 10.34 -6.76 -16.69
N LYS A 59 9.93 -7.73 -17.52
CA LYS A 59 10.58 -9.04 -17.65
C LYS A 59 12.06 -8.92 -18.02
N ASP A 60 12.42 -7.93 -18.82
CA ASP A 60 13.75 -7.70 -19.37
C ASP A 60 14.58 -6.67 -18.61
N ASP A 61 14.02 -6.03 -17.57
CA ASP A 61 14.77 -5.05 -16.77
C ASP A 61 16.10 -5.63 -16.25
N ASP A 62 17.11 -4.77 -16.25
CA ASP A 62 18.44 -5.10 -15.78
C ASP A 62 18.45 -5.26 -14.25
N VAL A 63 19.29 -6.19 -13.79
CA VAL A 63 19.53 -6.34 -12.35
C VAL A 63 20.44 -5.20 -11.91
N PRO A 64 20.12 -4.46 -10.83
CA PRO A 64 20.96 -3.38 -10.34
C PRO A 64 22.39 -3.81 -10.02
N GLU A 65 23.36 -2.91 -10.22
CA GLU A 65 24.77 -3.17 -9.90
C GLU A 65 25.08 -3.03 -8.40
N ASP A 66 24.41 -2.07 -7.74
CA ASP A 66 24.56 -1.83 -6.31
C ASP A 66 24.10 -3.04 -5.51
N MET A 67 24.84 -3.37 -4.44
CA MET A 67 24.58 -4.53 -3.59
C MET A 67 23.98 -4.10 -2.25
N GLY A 68 22.99 -4.84 -1.77
CA GLY A 68 22.42 -4.69 -0.43
C GLY A 68 22.10 -6.04 0.21
N THR A 69 21.84 -6.03 1.53
CA THR A 69 21.69 -7.26 2.32
C THR A 69 20.27 -7.59 2.71
N ASP A 70 19.35 -6.63 2.58
CA ASP A 70 17.98 -6.72 3.07
C ASP A 70 17.04 -5.86 2.23
N VAL A 71 15.74 -6.09 2.43
CA VAL A 71 14.66 -5.19 2.02
C VAL A 71 14.25 -4.40 3.25
N LYS A 72 14.12 -3.08 3.09
CA LYS A 72 13.73 -2.18 4.17
C LYS A 72 12.30 -1.71 3.96
N VAL A 73 11.52 -1.75 5.03
CA VAL A 73 10.10 -1.40 5.06
C VAL A 73 9.87 -0.51 6.27
N TYR A 74 9.12 0.57 6.07
CA TYR A 74 8.87 1.56 7.11
C TYR A 74 7.37 1.84 7.16
N ALA A 75 6.74 1.55 8.30
CA ALA A 75 5.31 1.69 8.44
C ALA A 75 4.96 2.35 9.77
N ALA A 76 3.90 3.13 9.77
CA ALA A 76 3.18 3.54 10.97
C ALA A 76 2.31 2.38 11.49
N GLN A 77 1.81 2.53 12.70
CA GLN A 77 0.73 1.69 13.19
C GLN A 77 -0.55 2.01 12.40
N ASN A 78 -1.41 1.02 12.17
CA ASN A 78 -2.64 1.16 11.39
C ASN A 78 -2.41 1.52 9.91
N GLU A 79 -1.35 0.99 9.30
CA GLU A 79 -0.96 1.25 7.91
C GLU A 79 -0.79 -0.06 7.12
N PHE A 80 -1.06 0.00 5.82
CA PHE A 80 -0.63 -0.99 4.84
C PHE A 80 0.61 -0.46 4.15
N GLU A 81 1.75 -1.14 4.31
CA GLU A 81 3.00 -0.76 3.66
C GLU A 81 3.46 -1.87 2.71
N PRO A 82 3.60 -1.58 1.40
CA PRO A 82 4.04 -2.57 0.45
C PRO A 82 5.56 -2.59 0.24
N PHE A 83 6.06 -3.73 -0.22
CA PHE A 83 7.40 -3.83 -0.80
C PHE A 83 7.41 -4.88 -1.91
N GLN A 84 8.47 -4.90 -2.73
CA GLN A 84 8.64 -5.91 -3.76
C GLN A 84 10.03 -6.52 -3.80
N ILE A 85 10.07 -7.81 -4.14
CA ILE A 85 11.28 -8.59 -4.38
C ILE A 85 11.18 -9.20 -5.77
N VAL A 86 12.23 -9.03 -6.56
CA VAL A 86 12.33 -9.56 -7.91
C VAL A 86 13.29 -10.74 -7.92
N ILE A 87 12.89 -11.82 -8.59
CA ILE A 87 13.75 -12.96 -8.93
C ILE A 87 13.97 -13.01 -10.44
N LYS A 88 15.24 -13.15 -10.86
CA LYS A 88 15.64 -13.43 -12.24
C LYS A 88 16.43 -14.74 -12.27
N PRO A 89 15.83 -15.86 -12.72
CA PRO A 89 16.49 -17.15 -12.65
C PRO A 89 17.41 -17.39 -13.86
N THR A 90 18.47 -18.17 -13.68
CA THR A 90 19.35 -18.63 -14.77
C THR A 90 18.67 -19.73 -15.61
N ASN A 91 17.82 -20.55 -14.99
CA ASN A 91 17.08 -21.64 -15.64
C ASN A 91 15.59 -21.55 -15.31
N SER A 92 14.72 -21.97 -16.24
CA SER A 92 13.28 -22.04 -15.99
C SER A 92 12.97 -23.16 -14.99
N GLY A 93 11.94 -22.97 -14.19
CA GLY A 93 11.50 -23.93 -13.18
C GLY A 93 10.51 -23.32 -12.22
N ASP A 94 9.99 -24.13 -11.30
CA ASP A 94 9.03 -23.68 -10.30
C ASP A 94 9.74 -23.42 -8.96
N VAL A 95 9.35 -22.34 -8.28
CA VAL A 95 9.84 -22.00 -6.94
C VAL A 95 8.67 -21.87 -5.98
N THR A 96 8.87 -22.28 -4.73
CA THR A 96 7.94 -21.94 -3.65
C THR A 96 8.23 -20.54 -3.13
N VAL A 97 7.18 -19.78 -2.84
CA VAL A 97 7.24 -18.45 -2.24
C VAL A 97 6.51 -18.46 -0.91
N SER A 98 7.18 -18.05 0.15
CA SER A 98 6.59 -17.94 1.47
C SER A 98 7.16 -16.74 2.22
N MET A 99 6.42 -16.26 3.22
CA MET A 99 6.87 -15.21 4.11
C MET A 99 6.62 -15.63 5.56
N GLY A 100 7.61 -15.42 6.41
CA GLY A 100 7.45 -15.65 7.85
C GLY A 100 6.52 -14.62 8.50
N ASP A 101 6.06 -14.93 9.71
CA ASP A 101 5.27 -14.03 10.53
C ASP A 101 6.19 -13.06 11.31
N PHE A 102 5.94 -11.75 11.23
CA PHE A 102 6.62 -10.76 12.06
C PHE A 102 6.17 -10.81 13.54
N GLY A 103 5.11 -11.55 13.84
CA GLY A 103 4.41 -11.57 15.11
C GLY A 103 3.52 -10.34 15.28
N SER A 104 3.04 -10.10 16.51
CA SER A 104 2.23 -8.92 16.86
C SER A 104 0.92 -8.76 16.05
N SER A 105 0.42 -9.84 15.44
CA SER A 105 -0.73 -9.83 14.53
C SER A 105 -0.52 -8.99 13.27
N ILE A 106 0.73 -8.72 12.88
CA ILE A 106 1.06 -8.11 11.58
C ILE A 106 0.65 -9.09 10.50
N ILE A 107 -0.19 -8.65 9.56
CA ILE A 107 -0.72 -9.48 8.47
C ILE A 107 0.09 -9.22 7.23
N THR A 108 0.47 -10.27 6.51
CA THR A 108 1.16 -10.13 5.23
C THR A 108 0.41 -10.90 4.14
N GLU A 109 0.21 -10.23 3.01
CA GLU A 109 -0.34 -10.81 1.79
C GLU A 109 0.72 -10.85 0.71
N ILE A 110 0.69 -11.88 -0.14
CA ILE A 110 1.67 -12.10 -1.21
C ILE A 110 0.96 -12.07 -2.56
N TYR A 111 1.58 -11.39 -3.52
CA TYR A 111 1.09 -11.28 -4.87
C TYR A 111 2.22 -11.56 -5.85
N GLN A 112 1.93 -12.33 -6.90
CA GLN A 112 2.79 -12.36 -8.09
C GLN A 112 2.38 -11.22 -9.01
N VAL A 113 3.34 -10.40 -9.45
CA VAL A 113 3.10 -9.44 -10.52
C VAL A 113 2.97 -10.21 -11.84
N LYS A 114 1.77 -10.18 -12.42
CA LYS A 114 1.48 -10.78 -13.73
C LYS A 114 1.58 -9.73 -14.82
N TYR A 115 1.70 -10.22 -16.05
CA TYR A 115 1.89 -9.37 -17.23
C TYR A 115 0.70 -9.48 -18.17
N VAL A 116 0.22 -8.34 -18.64
CA VAL A 116 -0.79 -8.24 -19.70
C VAL A 116 -0.10 -7.76 -20.97
N ASN A 117 -0.35 -8.45 -22.07
CA ASN A 117 0.20 -8.05 -23.36
C ASN A 117 -0.57 -6.85 -23.94
N ILE A 118 0.03 -5.67 -23.85
CA ILE A 118 -0.51 -4.42 -24.37
C ILE A 118 -0.11 -4.25 -25.84
N THR A 119 -1.09 -4.24 -26.73
CA THR A 119 -0.86 -4.17 -28.19
C THR A 119 -0.97 -2.76 -28.76
N GLN A 120 -1.49 -1.81 -27.98
CA GLN A 120 -1.68 -0.43 -28.39
C GLN A 120 -1.36 0.53 -27.24
N ALA A 121 -0.37 1.40 -27.45
CA ALA A 121 -0.15 2.55 -26.57
C ALA A 121 -1.23 3.60 -26.82
N THR A 122 -1.79 4.16 -25.75
CA THR A 122 -2.87 5.16 -25.82
C THR A 122 -2.37 6.59 -25.93
N ASP A 123 -1.12 6.85 -25.56
CA ASP A 123 -0.45 8.15 -25.64
C ASP A 123 1.08 7.98 -25.75
N ASN A 124 1.82 9.09 -25.62
CA ASN A 124 3.27 9.14 -25.74
C ASN A 124 4.03 8.64 -24.50
N LEU A 125 3.35 8.38 -23.38
CA LEU A 125 3.89 7.77 -22.17
C LEU A 125 3.56 6.27 -22.09
N GLY A 126 2.60 5.81 -22.90
CA GLY A 126 2.22 4.40 -23.00
C GLY A 126 3.30 3.52 -23.65
N GLN A 127 3.35 2.26 -23.22
CA GLN A 127 4.27 1.25 -23.72
C GLN A 127 3.48 0.01 -24.17
N THR A 128 3.86 -0.56 -25.30
CA THR A 128 3.37 -1.86 -25.76
C THR A 128 4.25 -3.00 -25.24
N GLY A 129 3.73 -4.21 -25.19
CA GLY A 129 4.43 -5.40 -24.72
C GLY A 129 3.85 -5.93 -23.42
N ASP A 130 4.61 -6.77 -22.74
CA ASP A 130 4.20 -7.40 -21.49
C ASP A 130 4.28 -6.39 -20.35
N TYR A 131 3.14 -5.83 -19.98
CA TYR A 131 3.03 -4.77 -18.98
C TYR A 131 2.73 -5.35 -17.59
N PRO A 132 3.47 -4.99 -16.53
CA PRO A 132 3.34 -5.57 -15.19
C PRO A 132 2.13 -5.02 -14.43
N ASP A 133 0.95 -5.54 -14.76
CA ASP A 133 -0.35 -5.26 -14.15
C ASP A 133 -1.29 -6.40 -14.61
N PRO A 134 -1.75 -7.33 -13.74
CA PRO A 134 -2.10 -7.07 -12.32
C PRO A 134 -1.20 -7.72 -11.25
N LEU A 135 -1.46 -7.32 -10.00
CA LEU A 135 -1.09 -8.09 -8.81
C LEU A 135 -2.02 -9.30 -8.67
N TRP A 136 -1.48 -10.50 -8.81
CA TRP A 136 -2.22 -11.75 -8.68
C TRP A 136 -1.99 -12.38 -7.31
N PRO A 137 -3.02 -12.51 -6.45
CA PRO A 137 -2.83 -13.05 -5.10
C PRO A 137 -2.37 -14.50 -5.17
N ILE A 138 -1.44 -14.85 -4.29
CA ILE A 138 -0.95 -16.21 -4.07
C ILE A 138 -0.94 -16.50 -2.58
N GLU A 139 -1.14 -17.76 -2.22
CA GLU A 139 -1.10 -18.20 -0.82
C GLU A 139 0.34 -18.39 -0.35
N ASN A 140 0.54 -18.29 0.97
CA ASN A 140 1.84 -18.53 1.57
C ASN A 140 2.25 -20.00 1.38
N GLY A 141 3.36 -20.23 0.66
CA GLY A 141 3.82 -21.57 0.27
C GLY A 141 3.43 -22.00 -1.13
N ASP A 142 2.77 -21.15 -1.92
CA ASP A 142 2.44 -21.45 -3.31
C ASP A 142 3.68 -21.62 -4.18
N SER A 143 3.51 -22.44 -5.23
CA SER A 143 4.53 -22.69 -6.25
C SER A 143 4.28 -21.82 -7.48
N VAL A 144 5.30 -21.08 -7.91
CA VAL A 144 5.25 -20.14 -9.02
C VAL A 144 6.27 -20.54 -10.07
N SER A 145 5.81 -20.63 -11.32
CA SER A 145 6.68 -20.92 -12.46
C SER A 145 7.46 -19.70 -12.90
N LEU A 146 8.77 -19.87 -13.08
CA LEU A 146 9.72 -18.86 -13.54
C LEU A 146 10.30 -19.24 -14.90
N VAL A 147 10.66 -18.22 -15.68
CA VAL A 147 11.29 -18.35 -16.99
C VAL A 147 12.73 -17.87 -16.92
N ALA A 148 13.66 -18.67 -17.47
CA ALA A 148 15.07 -18.35 -17.56
C ALA A 148 15.30 -16.95 -18.15
N GLY A 149 16.04 -16.11 -17.42
CA GLY A 149 16.40 -14.76 -17.85
C GLY A 149 15.29 -13.72 -17.76
N GLU A 150 14.08 -14.06 -17.31
CA GLU A 150 12.98 -13.11 -17.12
C GLU A 150 12.80 -12.75 -15.64
N ASN A 151 12.52 -11.48 -15.36
CA ASN A 151 12.14 -11.03 -14.03
C ASN A 151 10.72 -11.51 -13.69
N THR A 152 10.58 -12.12 -12.51
CA THR A 152 9.29 -12.30 -11.82
C THR A 152 9.33 -11.50 -10.54
N ALA A 153 8.42 -10.54 -10.39
CA ALA A 153 8.30 -9.73 -9.18
C ALA A 153 7.23 -10.32 -8.25
N PHE A 154 7.54 -10.36 -6.97
CA PHE A 154 6.62 -10.65 -5.89
C PHE A 154 6.39 -9.38 -5.09
N TRP A 155 5.12 -9.00 -4.98
CA TRP A 155 4.67 -7.87 -4.20
C TRP A 155 4.13 -8.38 -2.88
N PHE A 156 4.49 -7.71 -1.80
CA PHE A 156 4.04 -8.02 -0.45
C PHE A 156 3.31 -6.81 0.11
N SER A 157 2.16 -7.04 0.74
CA SER A 157 1.43 -5.99 1.46
C SER A 157 1.46 -6.32 2.95
N VAL A 158 2.04 -5.43 3.76
CA VAL A 158 2.16 -5.61 5.21
C VAL A 158 1.18 -4.69 5.91
N PHE A 159 0.16 -5.26 6.55
CA PHE A 159 -0.71 -4.50 7.44
C PHE A 159 -0.16 -4.53 8.87
N VAL A 160 0.12 -3.35 9.40
CA VAL A 160 0.56 -3.16 10.79
C VAL A 160 -0.63 -2.75 11.65
N PRO A 161 -1.12 -3.60 12.57
CA PRO A 161 -2.21 -3.22 13.46
C PRO A 161 -1.93 -1.97 14.29
N LYS A 162 -2.98 -1.23 14.63
CA LYS A 162 -2.90 -0.02 15.48
C LYS A 162 -2.24 -0.27 16.85
N SER A 163 -2.40 -1.49 17.38
CA SER A 163 -1.86 -1.90 18.68
C SER A 163 -0.44 -2.45 18.62
N THR A 164 0.19 -2.51 17.44
CA THR A 164 1.55 -3.05 17.28
C THR A 164 2.55 -2.19 18.04
N THR A 165 3.40 -2.82 18.84
CA THR A 165 4.48 -2.11 19.54
C THR A 165 5.43 -1.47 18.52
N SER A 166 5.83 -0.22 18.74
CA SER A 166 6.82 0.43 17.86
C SER A 166 8.21 -0.19 18.03
N GLY A 167 8.99 -0.20 16.95
CA GLY A 167 10.33 -0.77 16.93
C GLY A 167 10.63 -1.57 15.68
N ASP A 168 11.78 -2.25 15.70
CA ASP A 168 12.28 -3.01 14.56
C ASP A 168 11.86 -4.48 14.64
N TYR A 169 11.35 -4.97 13.51
CA TYR A 169 10.97 -6.34 13.26
C TYR A 169 11.81 -6.87 12.10
N THR A 170 12.22 -8.13 12.18
CA THR A 170 12.97 -8.78 11.10
C THR A 170 12.37 -10.13 10.82
N MET A 171 12.14 -10.41 9.55
CA MET A 171 11.65 -11.70 9.08
C MET A 171 12.19 -12.02 7.71
N ASN A 172 12.11 -13.28 7.28
CA ASN A 172 12.56 -13.69 5.96
C ASN A 172 11.36 -13.91 5.04
N VAL A 173 11.49 -13.44 3.80
CA VAL A 173 10.77 -14.00 2.66
C VAL A 173 11.62 -15.14 2.11
N GLN A 174 11.03 -16.30 1.92
CA GLN A 174 11.70 -17.45 1.33
C GLN A 174 11.23 -17.66 -0.11
N ILE A 175 12.17 -17.61 -1.06
CA ILE A 175 11.89 -17.80 -2.49
C ILE A 175 12.85 -18.86 -3.01
N GLY A 176 12.31 -19.98 -3.49
CA GLY A 176 13.13 -21.06 -4.05
C GLY A 176 14.15 -21.65 -3.06
N GLY A 177 13.84 -21.61 -1.76
CA GLY A 177 14.71 -22.08 -0.68
C GLY A 177 15.80 -21.07 -0.25
N VAL A 178 15.77 -19.85 -0.78
CA VAL A 178 16.66 -18.75 -0.36
C VAL A 178 15.92 -17.81 0.58
N ASP A 179 16.53 -17.54 1.74
CA ASP A 179 15.99 -16.63 2.74
C ASP A 179 16.45 -15.18 2.48
N ILE A 180 15.49 -14.30 2.20
CA ILE A 180 15.71 -12.87 1.93
C ILE A 180 15.25 -12.06 3.15
N PRO A 181 16.17 -11.40 3.87
CA PRO A 181 15.82 -10.63 5.06
C PRO A 181 14.99 -9.39 4.71
N VAL A 182 13.88 -9.21 5.43
CA VAL A 182 13.03 -8.03 5.40
C VAL A 182 13.06 -7.39 6.79
N LYS A 183 13.44 -6.12 6.84
CA LYS A 183 13.47 -5.30 8.06
C LYS A 183 12.32 -4.31 8.01
N LEU A 184 11.37 -4.50 8.93
CA LEU A 184 10.24 -3.60 9.12
C LEU A 184 10.51 -2.72 10.34
N HIS A 185 10.51 -1.40 10.16
CA HIS A 185 10.46 -0.45 11.27
C HIS A 185 9.03 0.04 11.46
N VAL A 186 8.48 -0.17 12.67
CA VAL A 186 7.17 0.36 13.06
C VAL A 186 7.37 1.64 13.85
N PHE A 187 6.94 2.77 13.29
CA PHE A 187 7.03 4.07 13.94
C PHE A 187 6.11 4.15 15.17
N ASN A 188 6.50 5.00 16.14
CA ASN A 188 5.71 5.25 17.35
C ASN A 188 4.58 6.27 17.12
N PHE A 189 3.81 6.09 16.05
CA PHE A 189 2.56 6.80 15.79
C PHE A 189 1.63 5.92 14.96
N ALA A 190 0.33 6.20 15.07
CA ALA A 190 -0.69 5.52 14.29
C ALA A 190 -1.31 6.46 13.24
N ILE A 191 -1.56 5.93 12.06
CA ILE A 191 -2.47 6.56 11.11
C ILE A 191 -3.88 6.57 11.73
N PRO A 192 -4.58 7.71 11.73
CA PRO A 192 -5.95 7.79 12.25
C PRO A 192 -6.90 6.81 11.55
N ASP A 193 -7.93 6.37 12.27
CA ASP A 193 -8.99 5.55 11.69
C ASP A 193 -9.86 6.39 10.75
N GLU A 194 -10.03 7.68 11.07
CA GLU A 194 -10.80 8.63 10.27
C GLU A 194 -10.00 9.18 9.08
N LEU A 195 -10.65 9.24 7.91
CA LEU A 195 -10.07 9.83 6.70
C LEU A 195 -10.18 11.36 6.74
N HIS A 196 -9.04 12.03 6.86
CA HIS A 196 -8.99 13.51 6.80
C HIS A 196 -8.70 14.05 5.40
N VAL A 197 -8.21 13.21 4.48
CA VAL A 197 -8.05 13.57 3.07
C VAL A 197 -9.37 13.34 2.36
N MET A 198 -10.01 14.43 1.95
CA MET A 198 -11.23 14.35 1.15
C MET A 198 -10.90 13.77 -0.23
N SER A 199 -11.32 12.53 -0.47
CA SER A 199 -11.16 11.84 -1.75
C SER A 199 -12.50 11.36 -2.26
N GLN A 200 -12.55 10.94 -3.52
CA GLN A 200 -13.72 10.29 -4.09
C GLN A 200 -13.30 9.34 -5.21
N MET A 201 -13.30 8.04 -4.92
CA MET A 201 -12.84 6.99 -5.84
C MET A 201 -14.02 6.21 -6.41
N ASN A 202 -14.02 5.96 -7.72
CA ASN A 202 -15.07 5.21 -8.39
C ASN A 202 -14.50 3.97 -9.08
N PHE A 203 -15.32 2.93 -9.19
CA PHE A 203 -15.01 1.72 -9.96
C PHE A 203 -16.24 1.29 -10.73
N SER A 204 -16.05 0.46 -11.75
CA SER A 204 -17.17 -0.05 -12.55
C SER A 204 -17.84 -1.24 -11.84
N HIS A 205 -18.70 -0.97 -10.87
CA HIS A 205 -19.41 -2.00 -10.11
C HIS A 205 -20.16 -2.99 -11.01
N GLN A 206 -20.88 -2.49 -12.02
CA GLN A 206 -21.62 -3.32 -12.97
C GLN A 206 -20.69 -4.31 -13.70
N THR A 207 -19.47 -3.89 -14.05
CA THR A 207 -18.50 -4.77 -14.72
C THR A 207 -18.11 -5.94 -13.84
N ILE A 208 -17.89 -5.70 -12.54
CA ILE A 208 -17.52 -6.74 -11.58
C ILE A 208 -18.68 -7.73 -11.40
N ILE A 209 -19.87 -7.25 -11.03
CA ILE A 209 -21.01 -8.16 -10.78
C ILE A 209 -21.40 -8.94 -12.03
N SER A 210 -21.33 -8.33 -13.23
CA SER A 210 -21.60 -9.04 -14.48
C SER A 210 -20.55 -10.11 -14.79
N LYS A 211 -19.27 -9.84 -14.50
CA LYS A 211 -18.18 -10.79 -14.69
C LYS A 211 -18.38 -12.06 -13.85
N TYR A 212 -18.93 -11.91 -12.65
CA TYR A 212 -19.20 -13.01 -11.72
C TYR A 212 -20.65 -13.51 -11.74
N SER A 213 -21.47 -13.05 -12.70
CA SER A 213 -22.89 -13.43 -12.82
C SER A 213 -23.71 -13.19 -11.54
N VAL A 214 -23.38 -12.12 -10.82
CA VAL A 214 -24.10 -11.69 -9.62
C VAL A 214 -25.25 -10.79 -10.05
N GLU A 215 -26.47 -11.22 -9.72
CA GLU A 215 -27.71 -10.54 -10.11
C GLU A 215 -28.44 -9.96 -8.90
N GLY A 216 -29.31 -8.98 -9.15
CA GLY A 216 -30.21 -8.43 -8.14
C GLY A 216 -29.47 -7.77 -6.98
N THR A 217 -30.02 -7.97 -5.79
CA THR A 217 -29.65 -7.23 -4.56
C THR A 217 -29.59 -8.12 -3.32
N GLY A 218 -29.31 -9.41 -3.51
CA GLY A 218 -29.24 -10.41 -2.44
C GLY A 218 -27.89 -10.46 -1.73
N ASP A 219 -27.66 -11.53 -0.98
CA ASP A 219 -26.48 -11.67 -0.12
C ASP A 219 -25.16 -11.64 -0.90
N ASP A 220 -25.09 -12.30 -2.06
CA ASP A 220 -23.92 -12.28 -2.94
C ASP A 220 -23.61 -10.86 -3.40
N TYR A 221 -24.64 -10.12 -3.82
CA TYR A 221 -24.50 -8.72 -4.21
C TYR A 221 -23.90 -7.87 -3.08
N TRP A 222 -24.45 -8.01 -1.86
CA TRP A 222 -23.96 -7.26 -0.70
C TRP A 222 -22.58 -7.70 -0.23
N MET A 223 -22.21 -8.97 -0.41
CA MET A 223 -20.84 -9.44 -0.18
C MET A 223 -19.85 -8.68 -1.05
N TYR A 224 -20.09 -8.56 -2.37
CA TYR A 224 -19.21 -7.79 -3.26
C TYR A 224 -19.17 -6.30 -2.90
N VAL A 225 -20.32 -5.70 -2.59
CA VAL A 225 -20.36 -4.28 -2.15
C VAL A 225 -19.52 -4.07 -0.90
N ASN A 226 -19.66 -4.93 0.10
CA ASN A 226 -18.91 -4.85 1.35
C ASN A 226 -17.42 -5.03 1.10
N ALA A 227 -17.02 -6.07 0.37
CA ALA A 227 -15.60 -6.36 0.12
C ALA A 227 -14.90 -5.19 -0.59
N ILE A 228 -15.52 -4.61 -1.63
CA ILE A 228 -14.91 -3.52 -2.40
C ILE A 228 -14.83 -2.23 -1.58
N LYS A 229 -15.89 -1.90 -0.83
CA LYS A 229 -15.88 -0.71 0.03
C LYS A 229 -14.90 -0.84 1.18
N GLN A 230 -14.84 -2.02 1.80
CA GLN A 230 -13.85 -2.30 2.85
C GLN A 230 -12.44 -2.13 2.29
N TYR A 231 -12.14 -2.67 1.11
CA TYR A 231 -10.85 -2.46 0.45
C TYR A 231 -10.51 -0.97 0.29
N PHE A 232 -11.47 -0.14 -0.13
CA PHE A 232 -11.26 1.30 -0.27
C PHE A 232 -10.93 1.95 1.08
N ILE A 233 -11.71 1.64 2.14
CA ILE A 233 -11.51 2.18 3.50
C ILE A 233 -10.17 1.73 4.09
N ASP A 234 -9.84 0.45 3.95
CA ASP A 234 -8.57 -0.15 4.39
C ASP A 234 -7.37 0.56 3.75
N HIS A 235 -7.52 1.04 2.51
CA HIS A 235 -6.50 1.78 1.76
C HIS A 235 -6.73 3.29 1.76
N ARG A 236 -7.54 3.79 2.69
CA ARG A 236 -7.78 5.23 2.94
C ARG A 236 -8.35 5.99 1.74
N LEU A 237 -9.10 5.29 0.89
CA LEU A 237 -9.83 5.82 -0.24
C LEU A 237 -11.31 5.95 0.12
N THR A 238 -11.90 7.11 -0.12
CA THR A 238 -13.34 7.31 0.09
C THR A 238 -14.09 6.80 -1.15
N PRO A 239 -14.94 5.75 -1.06
CA PRO A 239 -15.74 5.31 -2.19
C PRO A 239 -16.77 6.36 -2.59
N LYS A 240 -16.89 6.61 -3.90
CA LYS A 240 -17.83 7.60 -4.49
C LYS A 240 -19.29 7.37 -4.10
N GLY A 241 -19.66 6.11 -3.83
CA GLY A 241 -21.00 5.74 -3.47
C GLY A 241 -21.04 4.98 -2.16
N PRO A 242 -21.19 5.65 -1.00
CA PRO A 242 -21.68 4.96 0.20
C PRO A 242 -23.15 4.51 0.00
N LEU A 243 -23.93 5.23 -0.82
CA LEU A 243 -25.40 5.24 -0.78
C LEU A 243 -26.12 4.88 -2.09
N TRP A 244 -25.40 4.62 -3.19
CA TRP A 244 -26.04 4.50 -4.49
C TRP A 244 -25.51 3.33 -5.30
N SER A 245 -26.05 2.16 -5.06
CA SER A 245 -26.19 1.20 -6.15
C SER A 245 -27.45 1.55 -6.92
N GLY A 246 -27.27 2.24 -8.05
CA GLY A 246 -28.33 2.55 -9.01
C GLY A 246 -29.75 2.66 -8.42
N GLY A 247 -29.97 3.62 -7.51
CA GLY A 247 -31.29 3.89 -6.94
C GLY A 247 -32.36 3.88 -8.03
N LEU A 248 -33.33 2.97 -7.87
CA LEU A 248 -34.60 2.94 -8.60
C LEU A 248 -34.47 3.29 -10.09
N THR A 249 -33.50 2.71 -10.80
CA THR A 249 -33.46 2.90 -12.26
C THR A 249 -34.38 1.89 -12.93
N SER A 250 -35.36 2.44 -13.63
CA SER A 250 -36.43 1.76 -14.35
C SER A 250 -35.91 0.64 -15.24
N GLY A 251 -36.48 -0.56 -15.06
CA GLY A 251 -36.28 -1.72 -15.93
C GLY A 251 -35.48 -2.85 -15.31
N GLY A 252 -35.82 -3.29 -14.09
CA GLY A 252 -35.27 -4.54 -13.51
C GLY A 252 -34.75 -4.46 -12.07
N GLY A 253 -34.76 -3.28 -11.43
CA GLY A 253 -34.34 -3.16 -10.03
C GLY A 253 -35.35 -3.75 -9.05
N ALA A 254 -34.88 -4.61 -8.13
CA ALA A 254 -35.61 -5.01 -6.93
C ALA A 254 -35.44 -3.92 -5.84
N PRO A 255 -36.48 -3.65 -5.03
CA PRO A 255 -36.33 -2.74 -3.90
C PRO A 255 -35.39 -3.37 -2.85
N TYR A 256 -34.55 -2.54 -2.24
CA TYR A 256 -33.70 -2.96 -1.11
C TYR A 256 -34.47 -3.13 0.21
N ILE A 257 -35.71 -2.65 0.23
CA ILE A 257 -36.62 -2.72 1.38
C ILE A 257 -37.77 -3.63 0.97
N ASP A 258 -38.05 -4.62 1.82
CA ASP A 258 -39.20 -5.49 1.65
C ASP A 258 -40.45 -4.82 2.22
N TYR A 259 -41.55 -4.93 1.48
CA TYR A 259 -42.87 -4.54 1.98
C TYR A 259 -43.76 -5.77 2.16
N ASN A 260 -44.18 -6.02 3.39
CA ASN A 260 -45.12 -7.08 3.70
C ASN A 260 -46.56 -6.55 3.64
N CYS A 261 -47.30 -6.91 2.58
CA CYS A 261 -48.68 -6.46 2.38
C CYS A 261 -49.66 -6.88 3.48
N ASN A 262 -49.40 -8.00 4.17
CA ASN A 262 -50.29 -8.54 5.20
C ASN A 262 -50.14 -7.76 6.51
N THR A 263 -48.90 -7.51 6.92
CA THR A 263 -48.58 -6.79 8.15
C THR A 263 -48.49 -5.27 7.94
N LYS A 264 -48.43 -4.82 6.69
CA LYS A 264 -48.18 -3.43 6.26
C LYS A 264 -46.88 -2.86 6.84
N THR A 265 -45.86 -3.71 6.97
CA THR A 265 -44.56 -3.33 7.52
C THR A 265 -43.49 -3.29 6.45
N PHE A 266 -42.54 -2.37 6.62
CA PHE A 266 -41.29 -2.37 5.88
C PHE A 266 -40.24 -3.18 6.65
N THR A 267 -39.37 -3.88 5.94
CA THR A 267 -38.21 -4.56 6.50
C THR A 267 -36.98 -4.22 5.68
N ASP A 268 -35.93 -3.81 6.37
CA ASP A 268 -34.62 -3.59 5.80
C ASP A 268 -33.72 -4.75 6.24
N ASN A 269 -33.56 -5.74 5.37
CA ASN A 269 -32.78 -6.93 5.68
C ASN A 269 -31.27 -6.66 5.73
N TYR A 270 -30.83 -5.52 5.21
CA TYR A 270 -29.43 -5.24 4.96
C TYR A 270 -28.89 -4.03 5.74
N GLY A 271 -29.73 -3.35 6.52
CA GLY A 271 -29.34 -2.18 7.33
C GLY A 271 -28.91 -1.00 6.46
N ILE A 272 -29.59 -0.79 5.33
CA ILE A 272 -29.31 0.28 4.37
C ILE A 272 -30.43 1.30 4.25
N TRP A 273 -31.47 1.18 5.07
CA TRP A 273 -32.55 2.13 5.15
C TRP A 273 -32.15 3.29 6.06
N GLY A 274 -31.93 4.45 5.43
CA GLY A 274 -31.38 5.61 6.10
C GLY A 274 -30.08 6.00 5.44
N PHE A 275 -29.72 7.28 5.52
CA PHE A 275 -28.41 7.72 5.05
C PHE A 275 -27.32 7.47 6.10
N GLU A 276 -27.75 7.29 7.35
CA GLU A 276 -26.95 7.20 8.55
C GLU A 276 -26.25 5.84 8.65
N ASP A 277 -26.98 4.72 8.59
CA ASP A 277 -26.38 3.39 8.76
C ASP A 277 -25.34 3.04 7.66
N PRO A 278 -25.56 3.34 6.36
CA PRO A 278 -24.51 3.17 5.35
C PRO A 278 -23.38 4.19 5.49
N ALA A 279 -23.64 5.39 6.01
CA ALA A 279 -22.58 6.36 6.28
C ALA A 279 -21.69 5.83 7.41
N ASP A 280 -22.26 5.44 8.55
CA ASP A 280 -21.54 4.86 9.69
C ASP A 280 -20.73 3.62 9.31
N LYS A 281 -21.18 2.87 8.29
CA LYS A 281 -20.49 1.68 7.79
C LYS A 281 -19.34 1.99 6.82
N TYR A 282 -19.43 3.07 6.04
CA TYR A 282 -18.55 3.29 4.88
C TYR A 282 -17.85 4.66 4.84
N LEU A 283 -18.04 5.51 5.83
CA LEU A 283 -17.41 6.82 6.03
C LEU A 283 -16.77 6.89 7.42
#